data_AF-A0A2P2HZ54-F1
#
_entry.id   AF-A0A2P2HZ54-F1
#
_cell.length_a   1.000
_cell.length_b   1.000
_cell.length_c   1.000
_cell.angle_alpha   90.00
_cell.angle_beta   90.00
_cell.angle_gamma   90.00
#
_symmetry.space_group_name_H-M   'P 1'
#
loop_
_entity.id
_entity.type
_entity.pdbx_description
1 polymer ?
#
loop_
_entity_poly.entity_id
_entity_poly.type
_entity_poly.pdbx_seq_one_letter_code
_entity_poly.pdbx_strand_id
1 'polypeptide(L)'
;SFHNGGAPANVSMKNGECSSFSKRTCEELTADDCGLRALQQSIRGGAMSGGTSSRKRDDEVYQSLCYVTFKSQDGSSSGGGITTAGGKTTGKDKRECCMQELLETEKGYVKALNNIVRMFLEPLKKMLSPEHIETIFYKLVKLCQVHQSLLQALTEARTHSAPTHNSSSSSSSAQAAAVAQVFVRFQEQLLVYGEYCAHYQTAVALLDEVISSKPSVADKIKESEVDMSKDKHQLRDLLFVPVQRILKYQLLLCELQKHTAK
;
A
#
# COMPACT_ATOMS: atom_id res chain seq x y z
N SER A 1 -37.87 -7.52 -42.54
CA SER A 1 -36.61 -8.22 -42.20
C SER A 1 -35.62 -7.22 -41.64
N PHE A 2 -35.15 -7.52 -40.42
CA PHE A 2 -34.08 -6.83 -39.70
C PHE A 2 -32.70 -7.11 -40.32
N HIS A 3 -31.77 -6.16 -40.15
CA HIS A 3 -30.28 -6.20 -40.06
C HIS A 3 -29.77 -4.85 -40.60
N ASN A 4 -28.83 -4.11 -40.02
CA ASN A 4 -27.62 -4.42 -39.25
C ASN A 4 -27.31 -3.12 -38.45
N GLY A 5 -26.98 -3.09 -37.15
CA GLY A 5 -25.81 -3.73 -36.55
C GLY A 5 -24.71 -2.69 -36.28
N GLY A 6 -24.99 -1.62 -35.53
CA GLY A 6 -24.00 -0.65 -35.06
C GLY A 6 -23.50 -1.03 -33.67
N ALA A 7 -22.32 -1.64 -33.58
CA ALA A 7 -21.66 -1.97 -32.32
C ALA A 7 -21.16 -0.70 -31.60
N PRO A 8 -21.28 -0.58 -30.27
CA PRO A 8 -20.62 0.49 -29.54
C PRO A 8 -19.11 0.23 -29.48
N ALA A 9 -18.34 1.28 -29.78
CA ALA A 9 -16.89 1.29 -29.68
C ALA A 9 -16.45 0.95 -28.24
N ASN A 10 -15.76 -0.18 -28.11
CA ASN A 10 -15.09 -0.60 -26.89
C ASN A 10 -13.92 0.37 -26.64
N VAL A 11 -14.06 1.26 -25.66
CA VAL A 11 -12.98 2.14 -25.20
C VAL A 11 -11.98 1.27 -24.43
N SER A 12 -11.01 0.73 -25.17
CA SER A 12 -9.88 0.00 -24.61
C SER A 12 -8.98 1.00 -23.88
N MET A 13 -9.08 1.06 -22.55
CA MET A 13 -8.21 1.85 -21.70
C MET A 13 -6.76 1.35 -21.86
N LYS A 14 -5.84 2.25 -22.21
CA LYS A 14 -4.41 1.96 -22.24
C LYS A 14 -3.89 1.95 -20.80
N ASN A 15 -3.36 0.81 -20.35
CA ASN A 15 -2.75 0.59 -19.02
C ASN A 15 -1.70 1.65 -18.62
N GLY A 16 -1.14 2.41 -19.57
CA GLY A 16 -0.15 3.46 -19.32
C GLY A 16 -0.65 4.71 -18.57
N GLU A 17 -1.94 5.08 -18.65
CA GLU A 17 -2.45 6.31 -18.03
C GLU A 17 -2.72 6.15 -16.52
N CYS A 18 -3.15 4.96 -16.08
CA CYS A 18 -3.33 4.65 -14.66
C CYS A 18 -1.99 4.67 -13.90
N SER A 19 -0.91 4.20 -14.54
CA SER A 19 0.46 4.28 -13.99
C SER A 19 0.93 5.74 -13.77
N SER A 20 0.54 6.64 -14.68
CA SER A 20 0.87 8.07 -14.56
C SER A 20 0.05 8.77 -13.48
N PHE A 21 -1.15 8.27 -13.18
CA PHE A 21 -2.00 8.76 -12.10
C PHE A 21 -1.41 8.39 -10.74
N SER A 22 -1.03 7.12 -10.50
CA SER A 22 -0.39 6.68 -9.25
C SER A 22 0.95 7.34 -8.96
N LYS A 23 1.76 7.61 -10.00
CA LYS A 23 3.01 8.38 -9.84
C LYS A 23 2.73 9.84 -9.49
N ARG A 24 1.73 10.47 -10.13
CA ARG A 24 1.34 11.84 -9.81
C ARG A 24 0.69 11.97 -8.45
N THR A 25 -0.18 11.06 -8.00
CA THR A 25 -0.63 11.09 -6.60
C THR A 25 0.56 10.93 -5.66
N CYS A 26 1.49 10.00 -5.90
CA CYS A 26 2.68 9.89 -5.06
C CYS A 26 3.61 11.13 -5.08
N GLU A 27 3.73 11.85 -6.21
CA GLU A 27 4.65 13.00 -6.39
C GLU A 27 4.00 14.36 -6.08
N GLU A 28 2.75 14.58 -6.50
CA GLU A 28 1.98 15.82 -6.36
C GLU A 28 1.41 15.97 -4.93
N LEU A 29 1.19 14.87 -4.22
CA LEU A 29 0.80 14.86 -2.79
C LEU A 29 1.99 15.09 -1.83
N THR A 30 3.22 15.28 -2.33
CA THR A 30 4.40 15.51 -1.47
C THR A 30 4.57 16.95 -0.99
N ALA A 31 3.79 17.89 -1.54
CA ALA A 31 3.99 19.32 -1.32
C ALA A 31 3.32 19.86 -0.04
N ASP A 32 2.17 19.34 0.37
CA ASP A 32 1.40 19.80 1.56
C ASP A 32 1.64 18.96 2.83
N ASP A 33 2.65 18.10 2.83
CA ASP A 33 2.79 16.93 3.71
C ASP A 33 3.80 17.15 4.87
N CYS A 34 4.11 18.40 5.22
CA CYS A 34 5.16 18.71 6.20
C CYS A 34 4.91 18.07 7.59
N GLY A 35 3.65 18.02 8.04
CA GLY A 35 3.27 17.45 9.33
C GLY A 35 3.33 15.92 9.38
N LEU A 36 2.86 15.25 8.33
CA LEU A 36 2.93 13.78 8.22
C LEU A 36 4.39 13.32 8.09
N ARG A 37 5.21 14.09 7.38
CA ARG A 37 6.66 13.86 7.28
C ARG A 37 7.37 14.08 8.60
N ALA A 38 7.00 15.12 9.34
CA ALA A 38 7.53 15.35 10.69
C ALA A 38 7.15 14.21 11.63
N LEU A 39 5.92 13.68 11.53
CA LEU A 39 5.49 12.51 12.28
C LEU A 39 6.27 11.25 11.91
N GLN A 40 6.47 10.96 10.62
CA GLN A 40 7.30 9.83 10.18
C GLN A 40 8.74 9.95 10.70
N GLN A 41 9.34 11.14 10.62
CA GLN A 41 10.69 11.38 11.13
C GLN A 41 10.77 11.24 12.65
N SER A 42 9.76 11.73 13.35
CA SER A 42 9.64 11.60 14.81
C SER A 42 9.52 10.13 15.21
N ILE A 43 8.68 9.35 14.50
CA ILE A 43 8.53 7.91 14.75
C ILE A 43 9.81 7.15 14.36
N ARG A 44 10.57 7.58 13.35
CA ARG A 44 11.81 6.90 12.92
C ARG A 44 13.00 7.16 13.86
N GLY A 45 12.89 8.12 14.79
CA GLY A 45 13.92 8.43 15.79
C GLY A 45 15.04 9.34 15.30
N GLY A 46 14.82 10.10 14.23
CA GLY A 46 15.84 10.99 13.67
C GLY A 46 15.89 12.35 14.38
N ALA A 47 17.06 12.74 14.89
CA ALA A 47 17.40 14.15 15.04
C ALA A 47 17.21 14.86 13.68
N MET A 48 16.85 16.15 13.67
CA MET A 48 16.49 16.95 12.48
C MET A 48 17.62 17.16 11.43
N SER A 49 18.59 16.24 11.32
CA SER A 49 19.75 16.31 10.44
C SER A 49 19.78 15.21 9.35
N GLY A 50 18.74 14.39 9.21
CA GLY A 50 18.67 13.30 8.22
C GLY A 50 18.28 13.76 6.81
N GLY A 51 19.25 13.72 5.89
CA GLY A 51 19.14 14.17 4.50
C GLY A 51 18.12 13.45 3.62
N THR A 52 17.86 14.05 2.46
CA THR A 52 16.91 13.62 1.41
C THR A 52 17.07 12.15 0.97
N SER A 53 18.23 11.53 1.19
CA SER A 53 18.52 10.13 0.82
C SER A 53 17.82 9.07 1.69
N SER A 54 17.61 9.31 2.99
CA SER A 54 16.86 8.34 3.81
C SER A 54 15.38 8.31 3.44
N ARG A 55 14.86 9.45 2.97
CA ARG A 55 13.46 9.66 2.59
C ARG A 55 13.11 8.90 1.30
N LYS A 56 14.00 8.98 0.30
CA LYS A 56 13.85 8.21 -0.94
C LYS A 56 13.81 6.70 -0.68
N ARG A 57 14.65 6.19 0.22
CA ARG A 57 14.70 4.76 0.56
C ARG A 57 13.40 4.25 1.17
N ASP A 58 12.78 4.98 2.10
CA ASP A 58 11.52 4.56 2.73
C ASP A 58 10.39 4.47 1.70
N ASP A 59 10.24 5.47 0.85
CA ASP A 59 9.24 5.47 -0.21
C ASP A 59 9.54 4.37 -1.26
N GLU A 60 10.81 4.13 -1.59
CA GLU A 60 11.24 3.05 -2.48
C GLU A 60 10.90 1.66 -1.93
N VAL A 61 11.12 1.41 -0.63
CA VAL A 61 10.75 0.14 0.04
C VAL A 61 9.24 -0.07 -0.05
N TYR A 62 8.47 0.96 0.33
CA TYR A 62 7.00 0.88 0.30
C TYR A 62 6.47 0.64 -1.12
N GLN A 63 7.03 1.34 -2.11
CA GLN A 63 6.69 1.16 -3.52
C GLN A 63 7.09 -0.23 -4.03
N SER A 64 8.28 -0.72 -3.69
CA SER A 64 8.73 -2.06 -4.10
C SER A 64 7.82 -3.16 -3.52
N LEU A 65 7.38 -3.02 -2.27
CA LEU A 65 6.55 -4.04 -1.62
C LEU A 65 5.07 -3.95 -1.99
N CYS A 66 4.52 -2.73 -2.06
CA CYS A 66 3.07 -2.51 -2.16
C CYS A 66 2.59 -2.12 -3.56
N TYR A 67 3.45 -1.60 -4.44
CA TYR A 67 3.09 -1.11 -5.78
C TYR A 67 3.59 -1.98 -6.95
N VAL A 68 4.44 -3.00 -6.71
CA VAL A 68 5.08 -3.80 -7.79
C VAL A 68 4.12 -4.53 -8.73
N THR A 69 2.84 -4.71 -8.36
CA THR A 69 1.87 -5.39 -9.24
C THR A 69 1.57 -4.62 -10.53
N PHE A 70 1.85 -3.30 -10.60
CA PHE A 70 1.61 -2.51 -11.82
C PHE A 70 2.71 -2.64 -12.88
N LYS A 71 3.93 -3.12 -12.53
CA LYS A 71 5.05 -3.21 -13.48
C LYS A 71 5.15 -4.55 -14.23
N SER A 72 4.44 -5.59 -13.81
CA SER A 72 4.63 -6.95 -14.36
C SER A 72 3.67 -7.34 -15.49
N GLN A 73 3.00 -6.39 -16.14
CA GLN A 73 2.36 -6.60 -17.45
C GLN A 73 3.02 -5.71 -18.52
N ASP A 74 4.32 -5.88 -18.73
CA ASP A 74 4.85 -5.68 -20.08
C ASP A 74 6.05 -6.58 -20.29
N GLY A 75 5.76 -7.70 -20.94
CA GLY A 75 6.71 -8.73 -21.30
C GLY A 75 6.35 -9.32 -22.67
N SER A 76 6.19 -8.46 -23.69
CA SER A 76 6.57 -8.78 -25.08
C SER A 76 6.47 -7.59 -26.04
N SER A 77 7.63 -7.24 -26.59
CA SER A 77 7.92 -6.74 -27.94
C SER A 77 7.68 -5.28 -28.36
N SER A 78 8.82 -4.67 -28.72
CA SER A 78 9.06 -3.68 -29.79
C SER A 78 8.63 -2.22 -29.57
N GLY A 79 9.60 -1.41 -29.13
CA GLY A 79 9.52 0.05 -29.15
C GLY A 79 9.84 0.65 -30.53
N GLY A 80 8.80 1.13 -31.22
CA GLY A 80 8.86 2.19 -32.24
C GLY A 80 8.17 3.45 -31.71
N GLY A 81 8.73 4.62 -31.98
CA GLY A 81 8.42 5.88 -31.29
C GLY A 81 7.11 6.59 -31.65
N ILE A 82 6.71 7.44 -30.69
CA ILE A 82 6.05 8.77 -30.77
C ILE A 82 4.79 8.92 -31.66
N THR A 83 3.66 9.29 -31.05
CA THR A 83 2.93 10.56 -31.31
C THR A 83 1.81 10.81 -30.27
N THR A 84 1.62 12.10 -30.00
CA THR A 84 0.75 12.79 -29.04
C THR A 84 -0.76 12.71 -29.31
N ALA A 85 -1.59 12.64 -28.25
CA ALA A 85 -2.92 13.28 -28.19
C ALA A 85 -3.43 13.35 -26.73
N GLY A 86 -3.70 14.56 -26.23
CA GLY A 86 -4.28 14.78 -24.91
C GLY A 86 -5.78 14.50 -24.90
N GLY A 87 -6.19 13.49 -24.12
CA GLY A 87 -7.59 13.22 -23.80
C GLY A 87 -7.98 13.78 -22.44
N LYS A 88 -9.07 14.57 -22.39
CA LYS A 88 -9.71 14.96 -21.13
C LYS A 88 -10.33 13.71 -20.48
N THR A 89 -9.69 13.18 -19.45
CA THR A 89 -10.24 12.09 -18.62
C THR A 89 -11.44 12.58 -17.83
N THR A 90 -12.56 11.87 -17.91
CA THR A 90 -13.79 12.27 -17.20
C THR A 90 -13.66 11.96 -15.70
N GLY A 91 -14.42 12.63 -14.83
CA GLY A 91 -14.37 12.38 -13.38
C GLY A 91 -14.75 10.95 -12.97
N LYS A 92 -15.48 10.21 -13.82
CA LYS A 92 -15.80 8.80 -13.61
C LYS A 92 -14.58 7.89 -13.78
N ASP A 93 -13.73 8.19 -14.75
CA ASP A 93 -12.53 7.40 -15.04
C ASP A 93 -11.48 7.53 -13.92
N LYS A 94 -11.33 8.74 -13.35
CA LYS A 94 -10.40 8.98 -12.23
C LYS A 94 -10.82 8.28 -10.94
N ARG A 95 -12.14 8.21 -10.68
CA ARG A 95 -12.70 7.53 -9.49
C ARG A 95 -12.44 6.02 -9.54
N GLU A 96 -12.66 5.41 -10.70
CA GLU A 96 -12.39 3.98 -10.91
C GLU A 96 -10.90 3.66 -10.75
N CYS A 97 -10.01 4.49 -11.31
CA CYS A 97 -8.56 4.36 -11.11
C CYS A 97 -8.18 4.44 -9.63
N CYS A 98 -8.72 5.40 -8.88
CA CYS A 98 -8.44 5.55 -7.45
C CYS A 98 -8.89 4.32 -6.63
N MET A 99 -10.08 3.78 -6.91
CA MET A 99 -10.56 2.56 -6.25
C MET A 99 -9.74 1.32 -6.62
N GLN A 100 -9.31 1.22 -7.89
CA GLN A 100 -8.39 0.15 -8.33
C GLN A 100 -7.06 0.23 -7.60
N GLU A 101 -6.46 1.42 -7.54
CA GLU A 101 -5.18 1.64 -6.86
C GLU A 101 -5.29 1.30 -5.37
N LEU A 102 -6.36 1.73 -4.71
CA LEU A 102 -6.58 1.41 -3.30
C LEU A 102 -6.59 -0.10 -3.07
N LEU A 103 -7.35 -0.85 -3.88
CA LEU A 103 -7.49 -2.29 -3.72
C LEU A 103 -6.20 -3.03 -4.05
N GLU A 104 -5.50 -2.64 -5.12
CA GLU A 104 -4.24 -3.27 -5.51
C GLU A 104 -3.13 -3.02 -4.49
N THR A 105 -3.00 -1.77 -4.03
CA THR A 105 -2.01 -1.44 -3.00
C THR A 105 -2.34 -2.10 -1.66
N GLU A 106 -3.62 -2.31 -1.34
CA GLU A 106 -4.03 -3.10 -0.18
C GLU A 106 -3.61 -4.57 -0.32
N LYS A 107 -3.84 -5.18 -1.50
CA LYS A 107 -3.38 -6.55 -1.78
C LYS A 107 -1.87 -6.69 -1.64
N GLY A 108 -1.12 -5.74 -2.19
CA GLY A 108 0.34 -5.66 -2.06
C GLY A 108 0.77 -5.55 -0.60
N TYR A 109 0.13 -4.66 0.15
CA TYR A 109 0.42 -4.44 1.57
C TYR A 109 0.14 -5.67 2.44
N VAL A 110 -1.03 -6.31 2.30
CA VAL A 110 -1.38 -7.55 3.00
C VAL A 110 -0.37 -8.66 2.69
N LYS A 111 0.04 -8.79 1.42
CA LYS A 111 1.06 -9.75 1.01
C LYS A 111 2.41 -9.44 1.67
N ALA A 112 2.83 -8.18 1.70
CA ALA A 112 4.06 -7.75 2.35
C ALA A 112 4.05 -8.07 3.86
N LEU A 113 2.96 -7.75 4.55
CA LEU A 113 2.76 -8.08 5.97
C LEU A 113 2.87 -9.59 6.24
N ASN A 114 2.18 -10.40 5.45
CA ASN A 114 2.24 -11.87 5.58
C ASN A 114 3.65 -12.41 5.29
N ASN A 115 4.36 -11.83 4.34
CA ASN A 115 5.76 -12.19 4.07
C ASN A 115 6.66 -11.85 5.25
N ILE A 116 6.49 -10.68 5.89
CA ILE A 116 7.28 -10.31 7.08
C ILE A 116 7.05 -11.34 8.20
N VAL A 117 5.80 -11.72 8.45
CA VAL A 117 5.49 -12.75 9.45
C VAL A 117 6.15 -14.09 9.11
N ARG A 118 5.98 -14.57 7.88
CA ARG A 118 6.49 -15.88 7.46
C ARG A 118 8.01 -15.95 7.42
N MET A 119 8.66 -14.89 6.93
CA MET A 119 10.11 -14.88 6.66
C MET A 119 10.92 -14.43 7.87
N PHE A 120 10.36 -13.64 8.78
CA PHE A 120 11.10 -13.11 9.93
C PHE A 120 10.51 -13.55 11.26
N LEU A 121 9.22 -13.32 11.50
CA LEU A 121 8.61 -13.63 12.80
C LEU A 121 8.70 -15.13 13.12
N GLU A 122 8.23 -16.00 12.21
CA GLU A 122 8.21 -17.45 12.46
C GLU A 122 9.62 -18.06 12.64
N PRO A 123 10.65 -17.70 11.86
CA PRO A 123 12.02 -18.14 12.12
C PRO A 123 12.60 -17.61 13.43
N LEU A 124 12.41 -16.31 13.71
CA LEU A 124 12.98 -15.68 14.90
C LEU A 124 12.32 -16.16 16.19
N LYS A 125 11.05 -16.56 16.14
CA LYS A 125 10.32 -17.15 17.27
C LYS A 125 10.98 -18.42 17.82
N LYS A 126 11.79 -19.12 17.00
CA LYS A 126 12.56 -20.30 17.42
C LYS A 126 13.91 -19.95 18.05
N MET A 127 14.36 -18.70 17.92
CA MET A 127 15.69 -18.24 18.32
C MET A 127 15.66 -17.21 19.46
N LEU A 128 14.53 -16.54 19.65
CA LEU A 128 14.32 -15.49 20.65
C LEU A 128 13.26 -15.87 21.66
N SER A 129 13.30 -15.23 22.84
CA SER A 129 12.26 -15.39 23.85
C SER A 129 10.94 -14.79 23.36
N PRO A 130 9.79 -15.28 23.86
CA PRO A 130 8.47 -14.74 23.51
C PRO A 130 8.36 -13.23 23.75
N GLU A 131 8.95 -12.72 24.84
CA GLU A 131 8.99 -11.30 25.19
C GLU A 131 9.73 -10.45 24.14
N HIS A 132 10.90 -10.92 23.67
CA HIS A 132 11.63 -10.22 22.61
C HIS A 132 10.84 -10.22 21.29
N ILE A 133 10.15 -11.33 20.97
CA ILE A 133 9.32 -11.42 19.76
C ILE A 133 8.12 -10.49 19.85
N GLU A 134 7.45 -10.45 21.00
CA GLU A 134 6.32 -9.57 21.25
C GLU A 134 6.73 -8.09 21.17
N THR A 135 7.93 -7.75 21.61
CA THR A 135 8.47 -6.38 21.54
C THR A 135 8.88 -6.01 20.11
N ILE A 136 9.64 -6.86 19.40
CA ILE A 136 10.14 -6.57 18.04
C ILE A 136 9.00 -6.54 17.01
N PHE A 137 8.06 -7.48 17.09
CA PHE A 137 6.92 -7.62 16.16
C PHE A 137 5.61 -7.13 16.76
N TYR A 138 5.69 -6.17 17.67
CA TYR A 138 4.56 -5.68 18.46
C TYR A 138 3.31 -5.44 17.63
N LYS A 139 2.21 -6.11 17.97
CA LYS A 139 0.90 -6.06 17.28
C LYS A 139 0.92 -6.32 15.76
N LEU A 140 2.03 -6.76 15.17
CA LEU A 140 2.14 -6.94 13.72
C LEU A 140 1.15 -8.00 13.22
N VAL A 141 1.00 -9.11 13.95
CA VAL A 141 0.02 -10.17 13.60
C VAL A 141 -1.41 -9.63 13.65
N LYS A 142 -1.72 -8.75 14.60
CA LYS A 142 -3.04 -8.11 14.69
C LYS A 142 -3.28 -7.18 13.50
N LEU A 143 -2.25 -6.42 13.09
CA LEU A 143 -2.30 -5.62 11.86
C LEU A 143 -2.55 -6.50 10.63
N CYS A 144 -1.85 -7.62 10.48
CA CYS A 144 -2.11 -8.56 9.37
C CYS A 144 -3.59 -8.98 9.32
N GLN A 145 -4.17 -9.33 10.45
CA GLN A 145 -5.59 -9.73 10.53
C GLN A 145 -6.54 -8.60 10.14
N VAL A 146 -6.34 -7.40 10.69
CA VAL A 146 -7.16 -6.22 10.37
C VAL A 146 -7.10 -5.92 8.87
N HIS A 147 -5.91 -5.93 8.28
CA HIS A 147 -5.73 -5.65 6.86
C HIS A 147 -6.25 -6.75 5.94
N GLN A 148 -6.16 -8.02 6.35
CA GLN A 148 -6.79 -9.13 5.63
C GLN A 148 -8.31 -8.96 5.58
N SER A 149 -8.94 -8.61 6.70
CA SER A 149 -10.37 -8.33 6.77
C SER A 149 -10.77 -7.07 6.00
N LEU A 150 -9.93 -6.02 6.06
CA LEU A 150 -10.15 -4.78 5.30
C LEU A 150 -10.12 -5.06 3.79
N LEU A 151 -9.12 -5.80 3.31
CA LEU A 151 -9.00 -6.19 1.91
C LEU A 151 -10.22 -6.99 1.43
N GLN A 152 -10.71 -7.93 2.25
CA GLN A 152 -11.91 -8.69 1.93
C GLN A 152 -13.12 -7.76 1.79
N ALA A 153 -13.35 -6.89 2.78
CA ALA A 153 -14.47 -5.96 2.75
C ALA A 153 -14.39 -4.96 1.57
N LEU A 154 -13.19 -4.49 1.21
CA LEU A 154 -12.98 -3.64 0.03
C LEU A 154 -13.25 -4.39 -1.28
N THR A 155 -12.87 -5.68 -1.34
CA THR A 155 -13.17 -6.52 -2.51
C THR A 155 -14.67 -6.73 -2.66
N GLU A 156 -15.36 -7.05 -1.56
CA GLU A 156 -16.82 -7.24 -1.51
C GLU A 156 -17.57 -5.97 -1.89
N ALA A 157 -17.19 -4.81 -1.33
CA ALA A 157 -17.79 -3.52 -1.67
C ALA A 157 -17.73 -3.22 -3.17
N ARG A 158 -16.68 -3.71 -3.84
CA ARG A 158 -16.49 -3.55 -5.28
C ARG A 158 -17.28 -4.54 -6.12
N THR A 159 -17.34 -5.81 -5.72
CA THR A 159 -18.01 -6.89 -6.46
C THR A 159 -19.53 -6.87 -6.28
N HIS A 160 -20.03 -6.63 -5.07
CA HIS A 160 -21.47 -6.61 -4.77
C HIS A 160 -22.19 -5.36 -5.27
N SER A 161 -21.43 -4.34 -5.67
CA SER A 161 -21.95 -3.14 -6.34
C SER A 161 -21.90 -3.25 -7.88
N ALA A 162 -21.50 -4.40 -8.43
CA ALA A 162 -21.53 -4.64 -9.87
C ALA A 162 -23.00 -4.75 -10.33
N PRO A 163 -23.42 -4.00 -11.36
CA PRO A 163 -24.82 -3.84 -11.68
C PRO A 163 -25.42 -5.13 -12.22
N THR A 164 -26.61 -5.46 -11.75
CA THR A 164 -27.57 -6.32 -12.44
C THR A 164 -27.93 -5.68 -13.80
N HIS A 165 -27.10 -5.91 -14.82
CA HIS A 165 -27.30 -5.78 -16.27
C HIS A 165 -28.18 -4.64 -16.88
N ASN A 166 -28.60 -3.60 -16.15
CA ASN A 166 -29.55 -2.59 -16.66
C ASN A 166 -29.30 -1.12 -16.22
N SER A 167 -28.23 -0.79 -15.50
CA SER A 167 -28.01 0.57 -14.98
C SER A 167 -26.59 1.07 -15.26
N SER A 168 -26.41 1.83 -16.35
CA SER A 168 -25.12 2.18 -16.96
C SER A 168 -24.57 3.56 -16.58
N SER A 169 -25.03 4.19 -15.49
CA SER A 169 -24.58 5.57 -15.17
C SER A 169 -24.38 5.94 -13.69
N SER A 170 -24.75 5.09 -12.73
CA SER A 170 -24.71 5.36 -11.27
C SER A 170 -23.84 4.39 -10.43
N SER A 171 -23.19 3.40 -11.05
CA SER A 171 -22.49 2.33 -10.33
C SER A 171 -21.24 2.80 -9.58
N SER A 172 -20.43 3.70 -10.17
CA SER A 172 -19.15 4.10 -9.57
C SER A 172 -19.28 4.99 -8.34
N SER A 173 -20.37 5.77 -8.21
CA SER A 173 -20.67 6.52 -6.97
C SER A 173 -21.13 5.60 -5.85
N ALA A 174 -21.97 4.61 -6.16
CA ALA A 174 -22.41 3.62 -5.19
C ALA A 174 -21.22 2.78 -4.69
N GLN A 175 -20.32 2.39 -5.58
CA GLN A 175 -19.06 1.70 -5.25
C GLN A 175 -18.16 2.54 -4.35
N ALA A 176 -17.94 3.81 -4.68
CA ALA A 176 -17.13 4.70 -3.85
C ALA A 176 -17.74 4.94 -2.47
N ALA A 177 -19.07 5.08 -2.38
CA ALA A 177 -19.78 5.15 -1.10
C ALA A 177 -19.62 3.87 -0.30
N ALA A 178 -19.74 2.69 -0.92
CA ALA A 178 -19.53 1.40 -0.26
C ALA A 178 -18.09 1.27 0.27
N VAL A 179 -17.09 1.66 -0.52
CA VAL A 179 -15.68 1.71 -0.10
C VAL A 179 -15.50 2.65 1.11
N ALA A 180 -16.08 3.86 1.07
CA ALA A 180 -16.01 4.78 2.21
C ALA A 180 -16.62 4.19 3.49
N GLN A 181 -17.75 3.49 3.36
CA GLN A 181 -18.39 2.82 4.51
C GLN A 181 -17.56 1.69 5.09
N VAL A 182 -16.75 1.00 4.27
CA VAL A 182 -15.78 0.03 4.79
C VAL A 182 -14.79 0.73 5.73
N PHE A 183 -14.24 1.89 5.37
CA PHE A 183 -13.30 2.59 6.25
C PHE A 183 -13.94 3.08 7.55
N VAL A 184 -15.17 3.56 7.50
CA VAL A 184 -15.92 3.93 8.72
C VAL A 184 -16.07 2.72 9.65
N ARG A 185 -16.39 1.54 9.11
CA ARG A 185 -16.49 0.29 9.89
C ARG A 185 -15.14 -0.16 10.48
N PHE A 186 -14.04 0.11 9.79
CA PHE A 186 -12.70 -0.33 10.20
C PHE A 186 -11.96 0.70 11.07
N GLN A 187 -12.50 1.92 11.26
CA GLN A 187 -11.82 3.00 11.98
C GLN A 187 -11.34 2.59 13.38
N GLU A 188 -12.16 1.85 14.13
CA GLU A 188 -11.83 1.41 15.49
C GLU A 188 -10.76 0.32 15.48
N GLN A 189 -10.81 -0.57 14.49
CA GLN A 189 -9.83 -1.64 14.35
C GLN A 189 -8.46 -1.11 13.92
N LEU A 190 -8.43 0.02 13.21
CA LEU A 190 -7.20 0.72 12.82
C LEU A 190 -6.56 1.49 13.99
N LEU A 191 -7.24 1.65 15.14
CA LEU A 191 -6.64 2.30 16.32
C LEU A 191 -5.42 1.56 16.87
N VAL A 192 -5.27 0.27 16.55
CA VAL A 192 -4.06 -0.53 16.88
C VAL A 192 -2.77 0.11 16.35
N TYR A 193 -2.85 0.94 15.30
CA TYR A 193 -1.70 1.72 14.82
C TYR A 193 -1.17 2.72 15.83
N GLY A 194 -2.00 3.23 16.74
CA GLY A 194 -1.57 4.13 17.81
C GLY A 194 -0.56 3.45 18.74
N GLU A 195 -0.91 2.24 19.21
CA GLU A 195 0.00 1.42 20.02
C GLU A 195 1.23 0.98 19.21
N TYR A 196 1.04 0.57 17.95
CA TYR A 196 2.14 0.14 17.07
C TYR A 196 3.20 1.25 16.87
N CYS A 197 2.76 2.45 16.49
CA CYS A 197 3.63 3.58 16.24
C CYS A 197 4.35 4.05 17.51
N ALA A 198 3.65 4.07 18.66
CA ALA A 198 4.26 4.43 19.94
C ALA A 198 5.37 3.44 20.35
N HIS A 199 5.21 2.16 20.01
CA HIS A 199 6.16 1.10 20.35
C HIS A 199 7.29 0.91 19.32
N TYR A 200 7.17 1.49 18.12
CA TYR A 200 8.12 1.25 17.02
C TYR A 200 9.59 1.54 17.40
N GLN A 201 9.85 2.63 18.13
CA GLN A 201 11.21 2.97 18.57
C GLN A 201 11.79 1.92 19.53
N THR A 202 10.98 1.43 20.47
CA THR A 202 11.37 0.35 21.38
C THR A 202 11.65 -0.95 20.61
N ALA A 203 10.80 -1.29 19.64
CA ALA A 203 10.97 -2.47 18.81
C ALA A 203 12.30 -2.45 18.03
N VAL A 204 12.63 -1.31 17.41
CA VAL A 204 13.87 -1.15 16.62
C VAL A 204 15.11 -1.13 17.53
N ALA A 205 15.05 -0.47 18.68
CA ALA A 205 16.16 -0.46 19.63
C ALA A 205 16.50 -1.87 20.12
N LEU A 206 15.49 -2.66 20.48
CA LEU A 206 15.69 -4.06 20.86
C LEU A 206 16.18 -4.92 19.69
N LEU A 207 15.67 -4.68 18.48
CA LEU A 207 16.16 -5.37 17.29
C LEU A 207 17.66 -5.13 17.08
N ASP A 208 18.11 -3.88 17.17
CA ASP A 208 19.52 -3.50 17.02
C ASP A 208 20.39 -4.15 18.12
N GLU A 209 19.90 -4.20 19.37
CA GLU A 209 20.57 -4.88 20.49
C GLU A 209 20.69 -6.40 20.26
N VAL A 210 19.61 -7.04 19.82
CA VAL A 210 19.58 -8.48 19.54
C VAL A 210 20.53 -8.84 18.40
N ILE A 211 20.56 -8.04 17.34
CA ILE A 211 21.49 -8.21 16.21
C ILE A 211 22.94 -8.07 16.69
N SER A 212 23.23 -7.10 17.55
CA SER A 212 24.59 -6.89 18.07
C SER A 212 25.04 -7.96 19.06
N SER A 213 24.12 -8.51 19.86
CA SER A 213 24.45 -9.46 20.93
C SER A 213 24.45 -10.92 20.48
N LYS A 214 23.67 -11.26 19.43
CA LYS A 214 23.49 -12.65 18.98
C LYS A 214 23.79 -12.80 17.48
N PRO A 215 25.04 -13.13 17.11
CA PRO A 215 25.45 -13.29 15.71
C PRO A 215 24.60 -14.29 14.93
N SER A 216 24.17 -15.39 15.56
CA SER A 216 23.30 -16.39 14.92
C SER A 216 21.94 -15.80 14.51
N VAL A 217 21.38 -14.90 15.31
CA VAL A 217 20.14 -14.19 14.99
C VAL A 217 20.38 -13.19 13.86
N ALA A 218 21.49 -12.45 13.90
CA ALA A 218 21.87 -11.52 12.85
C ALA A 218 22.03 -12.23 11.49
N ASP A 219 22.68 -13.40 11.46
CA ASP A 219 22.86 -14.19 10.25
C ASP A 219 21.52 -14.72 9.73
N LYS A 220 20.62 -15.16 10.62
CA LYS A 220 19.27 -15.58 10.22
C LYS A 220 18.47 -14.42 9.63
N ILE A 221 18.56 -13.22 10.20
CA ILE A 221 17.89 -12.03 9.66
C ILE A 221 18.42 -11.74 8.25
N LYS A 222 19.74 -11.73 8.04
CA LYS A 222 20.33 -11.50 6.72
C LYS A 222 19.90 -12.54 5.69
N GLU A 223 19.83 -13.81 6.07
CA GLU A 223 19.32 -14.89 5.20
C GLU A 223 17.87 -14.60 4.80
N SER A 224 17.01 -14.25 5.76
CA SER A 224 15.62 -13.89 5.51
C SER A 224 15.46 -12.62 4.64
N GLU A 225 16.35 -11.64 4.79
CA GLU A 225 16.37 -10.42 3.95
C GLU A 225 16.68 -10.74 2.48
N VAL A 226 17.63 -11.64 2.24
CA VAL A 226 18.00 -12.14 0.91
C VAL A 226 16.85 -12.91 0.27
N ASP A 227 16.19 -13.79 1.03
CA ASP A 227 15.10 -14.62 0.54
C ASP A 227 13.82 -13.82 0.26
N MET A 228 13.54 -12.78 1.05
CA MET A 228 12.31 -12.01 0.92
C MET A 228 12.38 -10.96 -0.19
N SER A 229 13.55 -10.38 -0.45
CA SER A 229 13.66 -9.25 -1.39
C SER A 229 14.98 -9.27 -2.18
N LYS A 230 14.87 -9.19 -3.52
CA LYS A 230 16.03 -8.93 -4.39
C LYS A 230 16.64 -7.54 -4.14
N ASP A 231 15.82 -6.63 -3.62
CA ASP A 231 16.16 -5.22 -3.35
C ASP A 231 16.81 -4.99 -1.97
N LYS A 232 17.15 -6.06 -1.22
CA LYS A 232 17.91 -6.00 0.05
C LYS A 232 17.29 -5.08 1.11
N HIS A 233 15.99 -5.17 1.33
CA HIS A 233 15.33 -4.39 2.39
C HIS A 233 15.70 -4.96 3.76
N GLN A 234 16.10 -4.10 4.69
CA GLN A 234 16.43 -4.53 6.04
C GLN A 234 15.17 -4.75 6.87
N LEU A 235 15.19 -5.68 7.83
CA LEU A 235 14.04 -5.93 8.73
C LEU A 235 13.52 -4.64 9.39
N ARG A 236 14.43 -3.73 9.76
CA ARG A 236 14.10 -2.40 10.29
C ARG A 236 13.21 -1.58 9.36
N ASP A 237 13.50 -1.59 8.05
CA ASP A 237 12.74 -0.85 7.05
C ASP A 237 11.37 -1.50 6.83
N LEU A 238 11.30 -2.83 6.88
CA LEU A 238 10.06 -3.61 6.76
C LEU A 238 9.09 -3.33 7.91
N LEU A 239 9.60 -3.23 9.14
CA LEU A 239 8.80 -2.88 10.32
C LEU A 239 8.28 -1.43 10.27
N PHE A 240 8.82 -0.57 9.39
CA PHE A 240 8.32 0.79 9.20
C PHE A 240 7.19 0.88 8.17
N VAL A 241 7.04 -0.12 7.29
CA VAL A 241 5.99 -0.16 6.25
C VAL A 241 4.58 0.05 6.82
N PRO A 242 4.18 -0.51 7.99
CA PRO A 242 2.89 -0.18 8.59
C PRO A 242 2.73 1.28 8.98
N VAL A 243 3.78 1.90 9.54
CA VAL A 243 3.79 3.35 9.85
C VAL A 243 3.59 4.16 8.58
N GLN A 244 4.13 3.73 7.44
CA GLN A 244 3.88 4.39 6.16
C GLN A 244 2.45 4.16 5.66
N ARG A 245 1.90 2.94 5.77
CA ARG A 245 0.58 2.60 5.24
C ARG A 245 -0.53 3.45 5.85
N ILE A 246 -0.56 3.59 7.18
CA ILE A 246 -1.63 4.31 7.87
C ILE A 246 -1.75 5.77 7.39
N LEU A 247 -0.63 6.37 7.00
CA LEU A 247 -0.54 7.73 6.49
C LEU A 247 -1.04 7.84 5.05
N LYS A 248 -0.91 6.78 4.23
CA LYS A 248 -1.42 6.75 2.85
C LYS A 248 -2.95 6.68 2.78
N TYR A 249 -3.65 6.11 3.77
CA TYR A 249 -5.12 6.09 3.75
C TYR A 249 -5.73 7.49 3.82
N GLN A 250 -5.15 8.39 4.62
CA GLN A 250 -5.61 9.78 4.70
C GLN A 250 -5.59 10.43 3.31
N LEU A 251 -4.52 10.17 2.55
CA LEU A 251 -4.33 10.71 1.20
C LEU A 251 -5.31 10.11 0.17
N LEU A 252 -5.44 8.78 0.17
CA LEU A 252 -6.32 8.06 -0.77
C LEU A 252 -7.81 8.39 -0.52
N LEU A 253 -8.21 8.52 0.76
CA LEU A 253 -9.58 8.88 1.12
C LEU A 253 -9.91 10.34 0.79
N CYS A 254 -8.98 11.28 1.00
CA CYS A 254 -9.15 12.67 0.57
C CYS A 254 -9.33 12.77 -0.95
N GLU A 255 -8.53 12.04 -1.71
CA GLU A 255 -8.63 12.06 -3.18
C GLU A 255 -9.95 11.43 -3.66
N LEU A 256 -10.36 10.30 -3.07
CA LEU A 256 -11.67 9.70 -3.36
C LEU A 256 -12.82 10.67 -3.07
N GLN A 257 -12.74 11.44 -1.98
CA GLN A 257 -13.74 12.46 -1.63
C GLN A 257 -13.80 13.59 -2.67
N LYS A 258 -12.65 14.12 -3.13
CA LYS A 258 -12.59 15.16 -4.18
C LYS A 258 -13.30 14.72 -5.46
N HIS A 259 -13.17 13.44 -5.80
CA HIS A 259 -13.82 12.87 -7.00
C HIS A 259 -15.24 12.36 -6.73
N THR A 260 -15.73 12.38 -5.49
CA THR A 260 -17.08 11.92 -5.09
C THR A 260 -18.03 13.05 -4.72
N ALA A 261 -17.52 14.24 -4.37
CA ALA A 261 -18.31 15.44 -4.11
C ALA A 261 -18.91 16.03 -5.40
N LYS A 262 -19.99 15.43 -5.91
CA LYS A 262 -20.95 16.02 -6.84
C LYS A 262 -22.34 15.47 -6.58
#